data_AF-Q2SDC9-F1
#
_entry.id   AF-Q2SDC9-F1
#
_cell.length_a   1.000
_cell.length_b   1.000
_cell.length_c   1.000
_cell.angle_alpha   90.00
_cell.angle_beta   90.00
_cell.angle_gamma   90.00
#
_symmetry.space_group_name_H-M   'P 1'
#
loop_
_entity.id
_entity.type
_entity.pdbx_description
1 polymer ?
#
loop_
_entity_poly.entity_id
_entity_poly.type
_entity_poly.pdbx_seq_one_letter_code
_entity_poly.pdbx_strand_id
1 'polypeptide(L)'
;MKPIRTYSVLPLLLLSVPSLSNAGIIEWKEPVNGAFSDASNWQGGVTPKSGDTAVFNTGGASPYTVTFNDSDATTVESVEIHNDQLTIENSFAIEKNLTIGGTGGENTSLTFNNGQILFQDNPSGHNPPLTSIKSSTGGSSEMVMNNSQLSWVNLAVKMEGKSSSLVMQDHSGIEGLYLQQRDGASLVVDNSSLSLSSAFYQDDGVALFTNGAYAGLSDSFIGGKFTAEGPDTRIYHGGYLSAGGELTYRDGAYAQAGMLAGGGTINIDGAGSQLEFNSIGLYDPYSPIEFSGEVNVTNGGVFGDLSATGYSSGWVSDHMKVNLSNGSFGAQFIDNNGTISGHGQMVGKLNNKEGGRIESKGGSLTLNGDFTQDSASVLSITIGDWMLSDDTAALAIDGTATLDGFVTVQLEDAFKPKLGDAFSLFSATSIVGEFSDFSFPGLSGGMGWTWEVIAGADYETLVLKVVANHVPVPEPSTLALFGLSASLILLRRRKSA
;
A
#
# COMPACT_ATOMS: atom_id res chain seq x y z
N MET A 1 -56.71 -42.64 -74.88
CA MET A 1 -55.42 -42.10 -74.37
C MET A 1 -55.49 -42.09 -72.85
N LYS A 2 -54.64 -42.88 -72.18
CA LYS A 2 -54.52 -42.95 -70.71
C LYS A 2 -53.31 -42.09 -70.28
N PRO A 3 -53.39 -41.28 -69.22
CA PRO A 3 -52.24 -40.51 -68.75
C PRO A 3 -51.28 -41.43 -67.98
N ILE A 4 -50.01 -41.41 -68.39
CA ILE A 4 -48.90 -42.06 -67.71
C ILE A 4 -48.52 -41.17 -66.52
N ARG A 5 -48.66 -41.67 -65.30
CA ARG A 5 -48.16 -41.02 -64.07
C ARG A 5 -46.68 -41.35 -63.91
N THR A 6 -45.83 -40.35 -64.10
CA THR A 6 -44.41 -40.39 -63.78
C THR A 6 -44.25 -40.19 -62.26
N TYR A 7 -43.80 -41.23 -61.55
CA TYR A 7 -43.43 -41.12 -60.13
C TYR A 7 -42.00 -40.57 -60.06
N SER A 8 -41.86 -39.29 -59.69
CA SER A 8 -40.58 -38.72 -59.29
C SER A 8 -40.18 -39.29 -57.93
N VAL A 9 -39.17 -40.16 -57.91
CA VAL A 9 -38.52 -40.63 -56.68
C VAL A 9 -37.68 -39.48 -56.15
N LEU A 10 -38.17 -38.80 -55.12
CA LEU A 10 -37.42 -37.79 -54.37
C LEU A 10 -36.36 -38.53 -53.53
N PRO A 11 -35.05 -38.30 -53.71
CA PRO A 11 -34.05 -38.89 -52.85
C PRO A 11 -34.21 -38.30 -51.44
N LEU A 12 -34.55 -39.16 -50.48
CA LEU A 12 -34.59 -38.83 -49.06
C LEU A 12 -33.14 -38.59 -48.62
N LEU A 13 -32.68 -37.33 -48.69
CA LEU A 13 -31.41 -36.90 -48.13
C LEU A 13 -31.54 -37.03 -46.60
N LEU A 14 -31.01 -38.11 -46.04
CA LEU A 14 -30.77 -38.22 -44.60
C LEU A 14 -29.69 -37.21 -44.26
N LEU A 15 -30.11 -35.98 -43.94
CA LEU A 15 -29.27 -35.03 -43.23
C LEU A 15 -28.95 -35.68 -41.89
N SER A 16 -27.73 -36.22 -41.75
CA SER A 16 -27.17 -36.56 -40.46
C SER A 16 -27.07 -35.25 -39.70
N VAL A 17 -28.09 -34.94 -38.90
CA VAL A 17 -27.99 -33.87 -37.92
C VAL A 17 -26.83 -34.29 -37.02
N PRO A 18 -25.72 -33.52 -36.94
CA PRO A 18 -24.68 -33.83 -35.98
C PRO A 18 -25.38 -33.90 -34.63
N SER A 19 -25.35 -35.08 -34.00
CA SER A 19 -25.90 -35.23 -32.67
C SER A 19 -25.11 -34.27 -31.80
N LEU A 20 -25.76 -33.24 -31.28
CA LEU A 20 -25.22 -32.42 -30.21
C LEU A 20 -24.93 -33.41 -29.08
N SER A 21 -23.66 -33.79 -28.91
CA SER A 21 -23.30 -34.57 -27.74
C SER A 21 -23.52 -33.66 -26.56
N ASN A 22 -24.46 -34.03 -25.69
CA ASN A 22 -24.67 -33.30 -24.46
C ASN A 22 -23.34 -33.29 -23.68
N ALA A 23 -23.02 -32.13 -23.13
CA ALA A 23 -21.96 -31.95 -22.14
C ALA A 23 -22.07 -33.03 -21.06
N GLY A 24 -21.06 -33.90 -20.96
CA GLY A 24 -20.98 -34.94 -19.95
C GLY A 24 -20.20 -34.44 -18.72
N ILE A 25 -20.55 -34.97 -17.55
CA ILE A 25 -19.67 -34.95 -16.38
C ILE A 25 -18.94 -36.29 -16.36
N ILE A 26 -17.61 -36.25 -16.40
CA ILE A 26 -16.78 -37.45 -16.48
C ILE A 26 -15.78 -37.40 -15.32
N GLU A 27 -15.88 -38.38 -14.43
CA GLU A 27 -15.14 -38.44 -13.17
C GLU A 27 -13.87 -39.30 -13.28
N TRP A 28 -12.78 -38.86 -12.68
CA TRP A 28 -11.56 -39.65 -12.52
C TRP A 28 -11.81 -40.80 -11.52
N LYS A 29 -11.36 -42.00 -11.87
CA LYS A 29 -11.83 -43.23 -11.21
C LYS A 29 -11.18 -43.49 -9.86
N GLU A 30 -9.88 -43.30 -9.74
CA GLU A 30 -9.07 -43.64 -8.56
C GLU A 30 -7.88 -42.66 -8.45
N PRO A 31 -7.30 -42.42 -7.26
CA PRO A 31 -6.15 -41.53 -7.07
C PRO A 31 -4.85 -42.19 -7.55
N VAL A 32 -4.78 -42.46 -8.85
CA VAL A 32 -3.65 -43.12 -9.52
C VAL A 32 -3.00 -42.17 -10.50
N ASN A 33 -1.67 -42.27 -10.61
CA ASN A 33 -0.94 -41.55 -11.63
C ASN A 33 -1.35 -42.06 -13.01
N GLY A 34 -1.54 -41.17 -13.96
CA GLY A 34 -2.00 -41.56 -15.29
C GLY A 34 -1.93 -40.45 -16.33
N ALA A 35 -2.13 -40.84 -17.58
CA ALA A 35 -2.35 -39.90 -18.67
C ALA A 35 -3.82 -39.47 -18.68
N PHE A 36 -4.07 -38.18 -18.89
CA PHE A 36 -5.44 -37.64 -19.02
C PHE A 36 -6.19 -38.34 -20.16
N SER A 37 -5.51 -38.67 -21.26
CA SER A 37 -6.10 -39.34 -22.43
C SER A 37 -6.44 -40.81 -22.26
N ASP A 38 -5.95 -41.47 -21.19
CA ASP A 38 -6.24 -42.88 -20.95
C ASP A 38 -7.65 -43.06 -20.40
N ALA A 39 -8.54 -43.48 -21.29
CA ALA A 39 -9.95 -43.72 -20.98
C ALA A 39 -10.17 -44.70 -19.80
N SER A 40 -9.21 -45.57 -19.48
CA SER A 40 -9.32 -46.50 -18.35
C SER A 40 -9.25 -45.83 -16.98
N ASN A 41 -8.74 -44.60 -16.91
CA ASN A 41 -8.70 -43.76 -15.71
C ASN A 41 -10.00 -43.00 -15.45
N TRP A 42 -10.95 -43.00 -16.40
CA TRP A 42 -12.22 -42.30 -16.29
C TRP A 42 -13.38 -43.25 -16.02
N GLN A 43 -14.35 -42.79 -15.24
CA GLN A 43 -15.62 -43.49 -15.04
C GLN A 43 -16.33 -43.68 -16.39
N GLY A 44 -16.79 -44.90 -16.64
CA GLY A 44 -17.42 -45.27 -17.91
C GLY A 44 -16.45 -45.57 -19.06
N GLY A 45 -15.14 -45.44 -18.87
CA GLY A 45 -14.16 -45.79 -19.91
C GLY A 45 -14.14 -44.81 -21.07
N VAL A 46 -14.41 -43.52 -20.82
CA VAL A 46 -14.48 -42.46 -21.83
C VAL A 46 -13.66 -41.26 -21.36
N THR A 47 -12.74 -40.81 -22.20
CA THR A 47 -11.95 -39.60 -21.95
C THR A 47 -12.81 -38.34 -22.14
N PRO A 48 -12.72 -37.34 -21.26
CA PRO A 48 -13.37 -36.04 -21.45
C PRO A 48 -12.96 -35.36 -22.75
N LYS A 49 -13.92 -34.72 -23.41
CA LYS A 49 -13.73 -33.96 -24.67
C LYS A 49 -14.34 -32.56 -24.55
N SER A 50 -14.28 -31.78 -25.64
CA SER A 50 -14.88 -30.45 -25.73
C SER A 50 -16.36 -30.50 -25.36
N GLY A 51 -16.79 -29.55 -24.52
CA GLY A 51 -18.11 -29.55 -23.92
C GLY A 51 -18.27 -30.40 -22.65
N ASP A 52 -17.30 -31.24 -22.27
CA ASP A 52 -17.41 -32.05 -21.03
C ASP A 52 -16.77 -31.34 -19.83
N THR A 53 -17.25 -31.67 -18.63
CA THR A 53 -16.60 -31.33 -17.35
C THR A 53 -15.80 -32.52 -16.84
N ALA A 54 -14.49 -32.34 -16.70
CA ALA A 54 -13.60 -33.31 -16.07
C ALA A 54 -13.60 -33.09 -14.55
N VAL A 55 -13.97 -34.12 -13.78
CA VAL A 55 -14.07 -34.05 -12.31
C VAL A 55 -13.06 -34.97 -11.64
N PHE A 56 -12.23 -34.41 -10.77
CA PHE A 56 -11.31 -35.13 -9.88
C PHE A 56 -11.90 -35.08 -8.46
N ASN A 57 -12.54 -36.17 -8.05
CA ASN A 57 -13.17 -36.30 -6.74
C ASN A 57 -13.11 -37.74 -6.24
N THR A 58 -11.89 -38.25 -6.07
CA THR A 58 -11.68 -39.64 -5.67
C THR A 58 -11.85 -39.87 -4.17
N GLY A 59 -11.91 -38.78 -3.39
CA GLY A 59 -11.90 -38.82 -1.92
C GLY A 59 -10.57 -39.34 -1.35
N GLY A 60 -9.52 -39.34 -2.19
CA GLY A 60 -8.22 -39.88 -1.89
C GLY A 60 -7.35 -38.85 -1.16
N ALA A 61 -6.97 -39.14 0.07
CA ALA A 61 -6.02 -38.30 0.81
C ALA A 61 -4.58 -38.37 0.25
N SER A 62 -4.29 -39.27 -0.69
CA SER A 62 -2.95 -39.46 -1.27
C SER A 62 -2.80 -38.63 -2.54
N PRO A 63 -1.69 -37.90 -2.71
CA PRO A 63 -1.43 -37.13 -3.91
C PRO A 63 -1.19 -38.04 -5.12
N TYR A 64 -1.64 -37.60 -6.29
CA TYR A 64 -1.42 -38.28 -7.56
C TYR A 64 -1.19 -37.31 -8.71
N THR A 65 -0.56 -37.78 -9.77
CA THR A 65 -0.14 -36.97 -10.92
C THR A 65 -0.92 -37.34 -12.17
N VAL A 66 -1.53 -36.35 -12.81
CA VAL A 66 -2.15 -36.47 -14.13
C VAL A 66 -1.29 -35.75 -15.15
N THR A 67 -0.87 -36.49 -16.16
CA THR A 67 -0.04 -35.98 -17.25
C THR A 67 -0.91 -35.68 -18.47
N PHE A 68 -0.77 -34.48 -19.02
CA PHE A 68 -1.32 -34.13 -20.32
C PHE A 68 -0.20 -34.26 -21.36
N ASN A 69 -0.41 -35.04 -22.41
CA ASN A 69 0.55 -35.06 -23.52
C ASN A 69 0.22 -33.94 -24.50
N ASP A 70 1.20 -33.42 -25.23
CA ASP A 70 0.98 -32.36 -26.24
C ASP A 70 -0.04 -32.75 -27.32
N SER A 71 -0.21 -34.05 -27.58
CA SER A 71 -1.25 -34.58 -28.48
C SER A 71 -2.66 -34.56 -27.88
N ASP A 72 -2.74 -34.40 -26.56
CA ASP A 72 -3.95 -34.43 -25.74
C ASP A 72 -4.40 -33.00 -25.41
N ALA A 73 -4.14 -32.04 -26.30
CA ALA A 73 -4.76 -30.71 -26.29
C ALA A 73 -6.28 -30.78 -26.57
N THR A 74 -6.95 -31.79 -26.00
CA THR A 74 -8.39 -31.86 -25.85
C THR A 74 -8.78 -30.73 -24.93
N THR A 75 -9.54 -29.80 -25.48
CA THR A 75 -10.24 -28.81 -24.68
C THR A 75 -11.33 -29.54 -23.92
N VAL A 76 -11.41 -29.29 -22.62
CA VAL A 76 -12.60 -29.62 -21.83
C VAL A 76 -13.33 -28.34 -21.51
N GLU A 77 -14.64 -28.43 -21.33
CA GLU A 77 -15.42 -27.24 -20.97
C GLU A 77 -14.99 -26.72 -19.61
N SER A 78 -14.82 -27.60 -18.63
CA SER A 78 -14.42 -27.24 -17.27
C SER A 78 -13.62 -28.36 -16.60
N VAL A 79 -12.80 -27.99 -15.64
CA VAL A 79 -12.11 -28.89 -14.72
C VAL A 79 -12.55 -28.57 -13.30
N GLU A 80 -12.94 -29.59 -12.55
CA GLU A 80 -13.29 -29.46 -11.14
C GLU A 80 -12.47 -30.44 -10.30
N ILE A 81 -11.93 -29.96 -9.19
CA ILE A 81 -11.14 -30.74 -8.25
C ILE A 81 -11.79 -30.58 -6.87
N HIS A 82 -12.16 -31.69 -6.26
CA HIS A 82 -12.82 -31.77 -4.97
C HIS A 82 -12.17 -32.88 -4.14
N ASN A 83 -11.89 -32.64 -2.86
CA ASN A 83 -11.42 -33.65 -1.92
C ASN A 83 -10.20 -34.48 -2.38
N ASP A 84 -9.36 -33.89 -3.24
CA ASP A 84 -8.22 -34.56 -3.87
C ASP A 84 -6.97 -33.68 -3.77
N GLN A 85 -5.80 -34.32 -3.89
CA GLN A 85 -4.49 -33.66 -4.00
C GLN A 85 -3.90 -33.96 -5.38
N LEU A 86 -4.27 -33.16 -6.37
CA LEU A 86 -3.93 -33.38 -7.76
C LEU A 86 -2.65 -32.63 -8.14
N THR A 87 -1.70 -33.32 -8.78
CA THR A 87 -0.62 -32.68 -9.54
C THR A 87 -0.91 -32.79 -11.03
N ILE A 88 -0.90 -31.68 -11.74
CA ILE A 88 -0.94 -31.65 -13.21
C ILE A 88 0.45 -31.31 -13.73
N GLU A 89 0.93 -32.12 -14.67
CA GLU A 89 2.15 -31.86 -15.43
C GLU A 89 1.81 -31.51 -16.88
N ASN A 90 2.62 -30.62 -17.47
CA ASN A 90 2.53 -30.12 -18.85
C ASN A 90 1.35 -29.18 -19.09
N SER A 91 1.26 -28.65 -20.30
CA SER A 91 0.23 -27.67 -20.67
C SER A 91 -1.12 -28.35 -20.95
N PHE A 92 -2.23 -27.67 -20.62
CA PHE A 92 -3.58 -28.12 -20.98
C PHE A 92 -4.52 -26.94 -21.24
N ALA A 93 -5.62 -27.19 -21.94
CA ALA A 93 -6.57 -26.15 -22.33
C ALA A 93 -7.97 -26.37 -21.73
N ILE A 94 -8.58 -25.29 -21.25
CA ILE A 94 -9.94 -25.28 -20.67
C ILE A 94 -10.77 -24.23 -21.42
N GLU A 95 -12.05 -24.50 -21.69
CA GLU A 95 -12.90 -23.53 -22.38
C GLU A 95 -13.55 -22.52 -21.42
N LYS A 96 -13.88 -22.95 -20.18
CA LYS A 96 -14.63 -22.10 -19.23
C LYS A 96 -14.05 -22.04 -17.83
N ASN A 97 -14.13 -23.10 -17.03
CA ASN A 97 -13.89 -22.97 -15.58
C ASN A 97 -12.84 -23.94 -15.07
N LEU A 98 -12.02 -23.45 -14.14
CA LEU A 98 -11.21 -24.27 -13.25
C LEU A 98 -11.71 -24.06 -11.82
N THR A 99 -12.25 -25.10 -11.20
CA THR A 99 -12.74 -25.03 -9.80
C THR A 99 -11.91 -25.93 -8.90
N ILE A 100 -11.41 -25.36 -7.80
CA ILE A 100 -10.62 -26.05 -6.79
C ILE A 100 -11.33 -25.88 -5.45
N GLY A 101 -11.72 -27.01 -4.86
CA GLY A 101 -12.44 -27.08 -3.60
C GLY A 101 -13.96 -27.11 -3.77
N GLY A 102 -14.64 -27.49 -2.69
CA GLY A 102 -16.08 -27.71 -2.64
C GLY A 102 -16.70 -27.37 -1.29
N THR A 103 -17.98 -27.71 -1.12
CA THR A 103 -18.76 -27.35 0.09
C THR A 103 -18.57 -28.30 1.27
N GLY A 104 -17.75 -29.34 1.12
CA GLY A 104 -17.69 -30.51 2.03
C GLY A 104 -16.81 -30.38 3.29
N GLY A 105 -16.14 -29.24 3.51
CA GLY A 105 -15.14 -29.07 4.58
C GLY A 105 -13.87 -29.91 4.36
N GLU A 106 -13.62 -30.32 3.12
CA GLU A 106 -12.52 -31.20 2.73
C GLU A 106 -11.27 -30.39 2.34
N ASN A 107 -10.11 -31.04 2.37
CA ASN A 107 -8.86 -30.47 1.88
C ASN A 107 -8.72 -30.79 0.39
N THR A 108 -8.47 -29.77 -0.42
CA THR A 108 -8.26 -29.91 -1.86
C THR A 108 -7.00 -29.17 -2.24
N SER A 109 -6.12 -29.79 -3.03
CA SER A 109 -4.98 -29.08 -3.60
C SER A 109 -4.82 -29.40 -5.08
N LEU A 110 -4.44 -28.39 -5.85
CA LEU A 110 -3.94 -28.51 -7.20
C LEU A 110 -2.51 -27.99 -7.22
N THR A 111 -1.56 -28.82 -7.61
CA THR A 111 -0.22 -28.39 -7.99
C THR A 111 -0.10 -28.43 -9.51
N PHE A 112 0.29 -27.34 -10.12
CA PHE A 112 0.56 -27.24 -11.55
C PHE A 112 2.05 -27.04 -11.77
N ASN A 113 2.69 -28.03 -12.40
CA ASN A 113 4.12 -28.08 -12.63
C ASN A 113 4.41 -27.99 -14.12
N ASN A 114 5.27 -27.05 -14.50
CA ASN A 114 5.83 -26.93 -15.85
C ASN A 114 4.78 -26.94 -16.95
N GLY A 115 4.28 -25.77 -17.34
CA GLY A 115 3.40 -25.68 -18.50
C GLY A 115 2.52 -24.45 -18.48
N GLN A 116 1.51 -24.46 -19.34
CA GLN A 116 0.52 -23.40 -19.44
C GLN A 116 -0.89 -23.98 -19.33
N ILE A 117 -1.74 -23.35 -18.51
CA ILE A 117 -3.18 -23.52 -18.61
C ILE A 117 -3.69 -22.44 -19.57
N LEU A 118 -4.15 -22.87 -20.73
CA LEU A 118 -4.70 -21.99 -21.75
C LEU A 118 -6.22 -21.97 -21.66
N PHE A 119 -6.82 -20.83 -21.32
CA PHE A 119 -8.24 -20.68 -21.52
C PHE A 119 -8.52 -20.37 -23.00
N GLN A 120 -9.44 -21.10 -23.62
CA GLN A 120 -9.82 -20.82 -24.99
C GLN A 120 -10.86 -19.69 -25.06
N ASP A 121 -10.75 -18.90 -26.12
CA ASP A 121 -11.67 -17.80 -26.35
C ASP A 121 -13.09 -18.35 -26.54
N ASN A 122 -14.02 -17.96 -25.67
CA ASN A 122 -15.41 -18.31 -25.85
C ASN A 122 -16.07 -17.22 -26.72
N PRO A 123 -16.28 -17.46 -28.04
CA PRO A 123 -16.85 -16.46 -28.93
C PRO A 123 -18.28 -16.06 -28.56
N SER A 124 -18.94 -16.74 -27.62
CA SER A 124 -20.31 -16.43 -27.20
C SER A 124 -20.42 -15.27 -26.19
N GLY A 125 -19.31 -14.63 -25.80
CA GLY A 125 -19.27 -13.19 -25.48
C GLY A 125 -19.86 -12.68 -24.17
N HIS A 126 -20.08 -13.48 -23.11
CA HIS A 126 -20.70 -12.93 -21.90
C HIS A 126 -20.09 -13.23 -20.53
N ASN A 127 -19.21 -14.21 -20.35
CA ASN A 127 -18.54 -14.40 -19.06
C ASN A 127 -17.05 -14.73 -19.26
N PRO A 128 -16.15 -14.05 -18.53
CA PRO A 128 -14.76 -14.45 -18.49
C PRO A 128 -14.62 -15.89 -17.93
N PRO A 129 -13.68 -16.70 -18.42
CA PRO A 129 -13.23 -17.90 -17.76
C PRO A 129 -12.88 -17.59 -16.30
N LEU A 130 -13.36 -18.46 -15.42
CA LEU A 130 -13.23 -18.29 -13.98
C LEU A 130 -12.37 -19.42 -13.41
N THR A 131 -11.25 -19.03 -12.81
CA THR A 131 -10.54 -19.88 -11.85
C THR A 131 -11.07 -19.57 -10.46
N SER A 132 -11.64 -20.56 -9.80
CA SER A 132 -12.28 -20.42 -8.48
C SER A 132 -11.59 -21.33 -7.47
N ILE A 133 -11.00 -20.75 -6.42
CA ILE A 133 -10.39 -21.48 -5.29
C ILE A 133 -11.26 -21.23 -4.05
N LYS A 134 -11.95 -22.27 -3.57
CA LYS A 134 -12.98 -22.13 -2.53
C LYS A 134 -12.84 -23.18 -1.44
N SER A 135 -12.51 -22.71 -0.24
CA SER A 135 -12.55 -23.51 0.98
C SER A 135 -13.91 -23.34 1.68
N SER A 136 -14.40 -24.43 2.25
CA SER A 136 -15.57 -24.45 3.12
C SER A 136 -15.15 -24.52 4.59
N THR A 137 -16.09 -24.29 5.50
CA THR A 137 -15.83 -24.32 6.95
C THR A 137 -15.21 -25.67 7.38
N GLY A 138 -13.93 -25.64 7.79
CA GLY A 138 -13.20 -26.82 8.25
C GLY A 138 -12.29 -27.47 7.22
N GLY A 139 -12.36 -27.06 5.94
CA GLY A 139 -11.49 -27.51 4.86
C GLY A 139 -10.44 -26.47 4.45
N SER A 140 -9.60 -26.84 3.49
CA SER A 140 -8.62 -25.96 2.85
C SER A 140 -8.62 -26.18 1.33
N SER A 141 -8.28 -25.15 0.58
CA SER A 141 -8.22 -25.24 -0.89
C SER A 141 -7.00 -24.49 -1.38
N GLU A 142 -6.08 -25.19 -2.02
CA GLU A 142 -4.80 -24.63 -2.42
C GLU A 142 -4.56 -24.84 -3.91
N MET A 143 -4.09 -23.80 -4.59
CA MET A 143 -3.50 -23.89 -5.92
C MET A 143 -2.04 -23.49 -5.83
N VAL A 144 -1.13 -24.37 -6.23
CA VAL A 144 0.30 -24.10 -6.35
C VAL A 144 0.67 -24.09 -7.82
N MET A 145 1.24 -22.99 -8.30
CA MET A 145 1.83 -22.86 -9.63
C MET A 145 3.35 -22.86 -9.49
N ASN A 146 4.01 -23.83 -10.11
CA ASN A 146 5.45 -23.97 -10.12
C ASN A 146 5.96 -23.98 -11.55
N ASN A 147 6.77 -22.96 -11.91
CA ASN A 147 7.27 -22.74 -13.26
C ASN A 147 6.16 -22.87 -14.32
N SER A 148 5.04 -22.20 -14.05
CA SER A 148 3.80 -22.41 -14.79
C SER A 148 3.10 -21.12 -15.15
N GLN A 149 2.36 -21.13 -16.25
CA GLN A 149 1.67 -19.95 -16.78
C GLN A 149 0.16 -20.15 -16.82
N LEU A 150 -0.57 -19.10 -16.46
CA LEU A 150 -2.02 -19.01 -16.54
C LEU A 150 -2.34 -17.72 -17.28
N SER A 151 -2.57 -17.79 -18.59
CA SER A 151 -2.72 -16.60 -19.44
C SER A 151 -4.03 -16.64 -20.22
N TRP A 152 -4.81 -15.57 -20.07
CA TRP A 152 -5.92 -15.25 -20.97
C TRP A 152 -6.35 -13.79 -20.84
N VAL A 153 -6.76 -13.17 -21.95
CA VAL A 153 -7.07 -11.73 -22.00
C VAL A 153 -8.13 -11.31 -20.98
N ASN A 154 -9.13 -12.17 -20.70
CA ASN A 154 -10.12 -11.87 -19.68
C ASN A 154 -10.19 -12.90 -18.54
N LEU A 155 -9.07 -13.44 -18.07
CA LEU A 155 -9.11 -14.39 -16.95
C LEU A 155 -9.58 -13.72 -15.66
N ALA A 156 -10.52 -14.35 -14.97
CA ALA A 156 -10.91 -13.99 -13.60
C ALA A 156 -10.39 -15.04 -12.62
N VAL A 157 -9.68 -14.62 -11.57
CA VAL A 157 -9.30 -15.49 -10.45
C VAL A 157 -10.08 -15.07 -9.21
N LYS A 158 -10.77 -16.00 -8.58
CA LYS A 158 -11.56 -15.74 -7.37
C LYS A 158 -11.17 -16.71 -6.26
N MET A 159 -10.79 -16.16 -5.12
CA MET A 159 -10.39 -16.89 -3.92
C MET A 159 -11.35 -16.54 -2.79
N GLU A 160 -12.04 -17.53 -2.23
CA GLU A 160 -13.00 -17.33 -1.13
C GLU A 160 -12.74 -18.33 0.00
N GLY A 161 -12.65 -17.84 1.23
CA GLY A 161 -12.54 -18.63 2.46
C GLY A 161 -11.14 -18.59 3.08
N LYS A 162 -11.09 -18.64 4.43
CA LYS A 162 -9.88 -18.38 5.24
C LYS A 162 -8.71 -19.34 4.98
N SER A 163 -9.02 -20.51 4.41
CA SER A 163 -8.05 -21.56 4.12
C SER A 163 -7.86 -21.74 2.62
N SER A 164 -8.30 -20.76 1.81
CA SER A 164 -8.07 -20.74 0.37
C SER A 164 -6.74 -20.07 0.09
N SER A 165 -5.88 -20.69 -0.70
CA SER A 165 -4.59 -20.12 -1.08
C SER A 165 -4.25 -20.32 -2.55
N LEU A 166 -3.57 -19.32 -3.10
CA LEU A 166 -2.91 -19.36 -4.40
C LEU A 166 -1.44 -19.04 -4.17
N VAL A 167 -0.57 -19.97 -4.55
CA VAL A 167 0.88 -19.86 -4.43
C VAL A 167 1.48 -19.90 -5.82
N MET A 168 2.24 -18.86 -6.18
CA MET A 168 2.98 -18.77 -7.44
C MET A 168 4.46 -18.78 -7.10
N GLN A 169 5.21 -19.72 -7.66
CA GLN A 169 6.65 -19.86 -7.41
C GLN A 169 7.41 -20.22 -8.69
N ASP A 170 8.74 -20.06 -8.63
CA ASP A 170 9.66 -20.52 -9.66
C ASP A 170 9.39 -19.94 -11.06
N HIS A 171 9.21 -18.62 -11.17
CA HIS A 171 8.87 -17.90 -12.42
C HIS A 171 7.49 -18.25 -12.98
N SER A 172 6.55 -18.55 -12.10
CA SER A 172 5.15 -18.70 -12.51
C SER A 172 4.55 -17.35 -12.89
N GLY A 173 3.52 -17.38 -13.74
CA GLY A 173 2.89 -16.17 -14.23
C GLY A 173 1.39 -16.28 -14.37
N ILE A 174 0.69 -15.21 -14.00
CA ILE A 174 -0.73 -15.02 -14.29
C ILE A 174 -0.86 -13.74 -15.12
N GLU A 175 -1.51 -13.86 -16.28
CA GLU A 175 -1.97 -12.73 -17.09
C GLU A 175 -3.48 -12.79 -17.19
N GLY A 176 -4.18 -11.76 -16.68
CA GLY A 176 -5.63 -11.78 -16.60
C GLY A 176 -6.31 -10.42 -16.55
N LEU A 177 -7.61 -10.46 -16.29
CA LEU A 177 -8.44 -9.28 -16.11
C LEU A 177 -8.43 -8.83 -14.66
N TYR A 178 -8.87 -9.69 -13.75
CA TYR A 178 -8.95 -9.36 -12.33
C TYR A 178 -8.69 -10.56 -11.43
N LEU A 179 -8.27 -10.26 -10.21
CA LEU A 179 -8.16 -11.21 -9.10
C LEU A 179 -8.94 -10.67 -7.91
N GLN A 180 -9.79 -11.51 -7.32
CA GLN A 180 -10.57 -11.18 -6.14
C GLN A 180 -10.28 -12.14 -4.99
N GLN A 181 -9.85 -11.60 -3.85
CA GLN A 181 -9.57 -12.29 -2.61
C GLN A 181 -10.58 -11.89 -1.53
N ARG A 182 -11.22 -12.89 -0.91
CA ARG A 182 -12.26 -12.72 0.10
C ARG A 182 -12.15 -13.73 1.24
N ASP A 183 -12.78 -13.37 2.34
CA ASP A 183 -12.97 -14.17 3.55
C ASP A 183 -11.66 -14.76 4.11
N GLY A 184 -10.56 -14.04 4.02
CA GLY A 184 -9.27 -14.37 4.64
C GLY A 184 -8.34 -15.21 3.78
N ALA A 185 -8.62 -15.36 2.49
CA ALA A 185 -7.77 -16.12 1.56
C ALA A 185 -6.33 -15.54 1.48
N SER A 186 -5.38 -16.35 1.00
CA SER A 186 -3.94 -16.02 0.98
C SER A 186 -3.32 -16.14 -0.41
N LEU A 187 -2.79 -15.04 -0.93
CA LEU A 187 -2.00 -15.00 -2.15
C LEU A 187 -0.50 -14.92 -1.82
N VAL A 188 0.30 -15.80 -2.40
CA VAL A 188 1.77 -15.76 -2.32
C VAL A 188 2.34 -15.73 -3.74
N VAL A 189 3.17 -14.73 -4.04
CA VAL A 189 3.87 -14.60 -5.31
C VAL A 189 5.36 -14.51 -5.03
N ASP A 190 6.08 -15.57 -5.37
CA ASP A 190 7.50 -15.75 -5.08
C ASP A 190 8.31 -15.89 -6.37
N ASN A 191 9.20 -14.93 -6.63
CA ASN A 191 9.98 -14.87 -7.88
C ASN A 191 9.11 -15.15 -9.13
N SER A 192 7.93 -14.54 -9.17
CA SER A 192 6.84 -14.84 -10.11
C SER A 192 6.12 -13.55 -10.52
N SER A 193 5.30 -13.60 -11.57
CA SER A 193 4.67 -12.40 -12.15
C SER A 193 3.14 -12.44 -12.15
N LEU A 194 2.49 -11.40 -11.61
CA LEU A 194 1.04 -11.20 -11.67
C LEU A 194 0.70 -9.95 -12.50
N SER A 195 0.04 -10.10 -13.64
CA SER A 195 -0.37 -8.99 -14.50
C SER A 195 -1.89 -8.97 -14.68
N LEU A 196 -2.53 -7.91 -14.16
CA LEU A 196 -3.98 -7.72 -14.18
C LEU A 196 -4.33 -6.43 -14.90
N SER A 197 -5.07 -6.57 -16.00
CA SER A 197 -5.46 -5.45 -16.88
C SER A 197 -6.62 -4.60 -16.34
N SER A 198 -7.35 -5.06 -15.32
CA SER A 198 -8.45 -4.32 -14.71
C SER A 198 -8.21 -4.05 -13.22
N ALA A 199 -8.31 -5.04 -12.35
CA ALA A 199 -8.28 -4.77 -10.92
C ALA A 199 -7.81 -5.94 -10.05
N PHE A 200 -7.16 -5.59 -8.95
CA PHE A 200 -6.89 -6.47 -7.82
C PHE A 200 -7.80 -6.08 -6.65
N TYR A 201 -8.74 -6.95 -6.28
CA TYR A 201 -9.64 -6.74 -5.15
C TYR A 201 -9.24 -7.67 -4.00
N GLN A 202 -8.80 -7.09 -2.89
CA GLN A 202 -8.51 -7.80 -1.67
C GLN A 202 -9.43 -7.24 -0.58
N ASP A 203 -10.59 -7.85 -0.37
CA ASP A 203 -11.53 -7.37 0.65
C ASP A 203 -10.96 -7.58 2.07
N ASP A 204 -10.26 -8.70 2.28
CA ASP A 204 -9.52 -9.09 3.49
C ASP A 204 -8.39 -10.11 3.17
N GLY A 205 -7.85 -10.80 4.18
CA GLY A 205 -6.83 -11.84 3.99
C GLY A 205 -5.41 -11.30 3.83
N VAL A 206 -4.52 -12.10 3.21
CA VAL A 206 -3.08 -11.79 3.09
C VAL A 206 -2.62 -11.92 1.65
N ALA A 207 -1.88 -10.94 1.15
CA ALA A 207 -1.16 -11.00 -0.11
C ALA A 207 0.32 -10.73 0.16
N LEU A 208 1.20 -11.64 -0.27
CA LEU A 208 2.63 -11.60 -0.02
C LEU A 208 3.41 -11.74 -1.34
N PHE A 209 4.28 -10.78 -1.63
CA PHE A 209 5.14 -10.73 -2.82
C PHE A 209 6.61 -10.74 -2.38
N THR A 210 7.39 -11.74 -2.82
CA THR A 210 8.76 -11.98 -2.35
C THR A 210 9.75 -12.30 -3.46
N ASN A 211 11.04 -12.22 -3.13
CA ASN A 211 12.18 -12.72 -3.90
C ASN A 211 12.15 -12.33 -5.40
N GLY A 212 11.93 -11.05 -5.70
CA GLY A 212 11.92 -10.58 -7.09
C GLY A 212 10.57 -10.72 -7.79
N ALA A 213 9.49 -10.91 -7.03
CA ALA A 213 8.14 -10.94 -7.58
C ALA A 213 7.79 -9.63 -8.31
N TYR A 214 7.05 -9.76 -9.40
CA TYR A 214 6.57 -8.63 -10.20
C TYR A 214 5.05 -8.62 -10.21
N ALA A 215 4.45 -7.45 -9.97
CA ALA A 215 3.01 -7.27 -10.15
C ALA A 215 2.71 -6.01 -10.97
N GLY A 216 1.92 -6.16 -12.05
CA GLY A 216 1.33 -5.06 -12.80
C GLY A 216 -0.17 -5.07 -12.60
N LEU A 217 -0.69 -4.16 -11.79
CA LEU A 217 -2.09 -4.08 -11.38
C LEU A 217 -2.66 -2.77 -11.91
N SER A 218 -3.68 -2.79 -12.75
CA SER A 218 -4.31 -1.54 -13.20
C SER A 218 -4.92 -0.79 -12.01
N ASP A 219 -5.97 -1.31 -11.38
CA ASP A 219 -6.47 -0.79 -10.10
C ASP A 219 -6.23 -1.78 -8.97
N SER A 220 -6.12 -1.28 -7.74
CA SER A 220 -5.87 -2.10 -6.54
C SER A 220 -6.70 -1.61 -5.36
N PHE A 221 -7.45 -2.52 -4.76
CA PHE A 221 -8.30 -2.27 -3.61
C PHE A 221 -7.87 -3.21 -2.48
N ILE A 222 -7.15 -2.68 -1.50
CA ILE A 222 -6.49 -3.43 -0.42
C ILE A 222 -7.22 -3.16 0.90
N GLY A 223 -8.13 -4.06 1.29
CA GLY A 223 -8.78 -4.09 2.60
C GLY A 223 -8.12 -5.04 3.61
N GLY A 224 -7.32 -6.00 3.13
CA GLY A 224 -6.55 -6.95 3.95
C GLY A 224 -5.11 -6.50 4.23
N LYS A 225 -4.23 -7.48 4.47
CA LYS A 225 -2.78 -7.26 4.57
C LYS A 225 -2.12 -7.52 3.23
N PHE A 226 -1.41 -6.53 2.71
CA PHE A 226 -0.56 -6.63 1.53
C PHE A 226 0.89 -6.40 1.94
N THR A 227 1.80 -7.28 1.53
CA THR A 227 3.23 -7.15 1.82
C THR A 227 4.04 -7.44 0.57
N ALA A 228 4.93 -6.53 0.21
CA ALA A 228 5.97 -6.74 -0.77
C ALA A 228 7.33 -6.60 -0.08
N GLU A 229 8.18 -7.61 -0.23
CA GLU A 229 9.47 -7.66 0.46
C GLU A 229 10.59 -8.19 -0.43
N GLY A 230 11.80 -7.76 -0.08
CA GLY A 230 13.03 -8.19 -0.70
C GLY A 230 13.44 -7.32 -1.89
N PRO A 231 14.73 -7.39 -2.26
CA PRO A 231 15.24 -6.68 -3.42
C PRO A 231 14.58 -7.20 -4.69
N ASP A 232 14.49 -6.32 -5.70
CA ASP A 232 13.92 -6.60 -7.02
C ASP A 232 12.42 -6.93 -7.05
N THR A 233 11.74 -7.02 -5.91
CA THR A 233 10.27 -7.11 -5.85
C THR A 233 9.68 -5.78 -6.31
N ARG A 234 8.82 -5.81 -7.34
CA ARG A 234 8.25 -4.61 -7.99
C ARG A 234 6.74 -4.69 -8.14
N ILE A 235 6.04 -3.70 -7.60
CA ILE A 235 4.58 -3.60 -7.68
C ILE A 235 4.19 -2.30 -8.40
N TYR A 236 3.50 -2.41 -9.52
CA TYR A 236 2.98 -1.27 -10.29
C TYR A 236 1.47 -1.22 -10.18
N HIS A 237 0.96 -0.22 -9.45
CA HIS A 237 -0.46 0.14 -9.40
C HIS A 237 -0.72 1.22 -10.46
N GLY A 238 -1.03 0.81 -11.69
CA GLY A 238 -1.07 1.70 -12.86
C GLY A 238 -2.10 2.84 -12.76
N GLY A 239 -3.20 2.61 -12.08
CA GLY A 239 -4.29 3.55 -11.87
C GLY A 239 -4.45 3.87 -10.38
N TYR A 240 -5.55 3.40 -9.80
CA TYR A 240 -5.95 3.73 -8.45
C TYR A 240 -5.52 2.68 -7.42
N LEU A 241 -4.82 3.11 -6.37
CA LEU A 241 -4.51 2.31 -5.18
C LEU A 241 -5.38 2.76 -4.01
N SER A 242 -6.33 1.93 -3.60
CA SER A 242 -7.12 2.12 -2.38
C SER A 242 -6.53 1.28 -1.24
N ALA A 243 -5.88 1.92 -0.28
CA ALA A 243 -5.31 1.30 0.92
C ALA A 243 -6.27 1.43 2.12
N GLY A 244 -7.22 0.51 2.23
CA GLY A 244 -8.13 0.38 3.38
C GLY A 244 -7.57 -0.48 4.52
N GLY A 245 -6.65 -1.41 4.23
CA GLY A 245 -6.02 -2.33 5.17
C GLY A 245 -4.56 -1.99 5.51
N GLU A 246 -3.72 -3.00 5.70
CA GLU A 246 -2.27 -2.83 5.97
C GLU A 246 -1.49 -3.04 4.67
N LEU A 247 -0.72 -2.03 4.25
CA LEU A 247 0.14 -2.08 3.07
C LEU A 247 1.61 -1.93 3.51
N THR A 248 2.44 -2.93 3.24
CA THR A 248 3.84 -2.93 3.68
C THR A 248 4.79 -3.15 2.50
N TYR A 249 5.78 -2.27 2.34
CA TYR A 249 6.91 -2.43 1.42
C TYR A 249 8.20 -2.41 2.23
N ARG A 250 9.00 -3.48 2.15
CA ARG A 250 10.23 -3.58 2.95
C ARG A 250 11.40 -4.27 2.27
N ASP A 251 12.58 -4.15 2.87
CA ASP A 251 13.79 -4.86 2.49
C ASP A 251 14.19 -4.69 1.00
N GLY A 252 13.98 -3.49 0.44
CA GLY A 252 14.31 -3.15 -0.94
C GLY A 252 13.16 -3.26 -1.95
N ALA A 253 11.94 -3.58 -1.51
CA ALA A 253 10.78 -3.65 -2.39
C ALA A 253 10.38 -2.27 -2.95
N TYR A 254 10.12 -2.20 -4.26
CA TYR A 254 9.73 -0.98 -4.96
C TYR A 254 8.27 -1.04 -5.39
N ALA A 255 7.55 0.06 -5.22
CA ALA A 255 6.24 0.23 -5.78
C ALA A 255 5.99 1.61 -6.37
N GLN A 256 5.09 1.63 -7.33
CA GLN A 256 4.62 2.84 -7.98
C GLN A 256 3.10 2.83 -8.02
N ALA A 257 2.45 3.96 -7.75
CA ALA A 257 1.01 4.15 -7.92
C ALA A 257 0.68 5.39 -8.75
N GLY A 258 -0.43 5.35 -9.48
CA GLY A 258 -0.97 6.53 -10.16
C GLY A 258 -1.65 7.50 -9.18
N MET A 259 -2.58 6.98 -8.39
CA MET A 259 -3.26 7.68 -7.30
C MET A 259 -3.34 6.79 -6.06
N LEU A 260 -3.35 7.40 -4.87
CA LEU A 260 -3.54 6.75 -3.58
C LEU A 260 -4.77 7.33 -2.88
N ALA A 261 -5.57 6.45 -2.29
CA ALA A 261 -6.61 6.83 -1.37
C ALA A 261 -6.84 5.79 -0.28
N GLY A 262 -7.64 6.13 0.72
CA GLY A 262 -8.07 5.21 1.77
C GLY A 262 -7.78 5.73 3.17
N GLY A 263 -7.76 4.81 4.14
CA GLY A 263 -7.64 5.14 5.56
C GLY A 263 -6.94 4.05 6.38
N GLY A 264 -6.24 3.14 5.72
CA GLY A 264 -5.51 2.04 6.35
C GLY A 264 -4.15 2.45 6.94
N THR A 265 -3.22 1.50 7.00
CA THR A 265 -1.84 1.75 7.43
C THR A 265 -0.88 1.42 6.29
N ILE A 266 0.04 2.32 5.98
CA ILE A 266 1.12 2.11 5.02
C ILE A 266 2.44 2.08 5.78
N ASN A 267 3.25 1.05 5.57
CA ASN A 267 4.58 0.90 6.15
C ASN A 267 5.63 0.79 5.04
N ILE A 268 6.60 1.70 5.02
CA ILE A 268 7.76 1.64 4.14
C ILE A 268 9.01 1.49 5.01
N ASP A 269 9.64 0.32 4.99
CA ASP A 269 10.73 -0.01 5.91
C ASP A 269 11.99 -0.52 5.21
N GLY A 270 13.11 0.13 5.46
CA GLY A 270 14.43 -0.31 4.99
C GLY A 270 14.91 0.43 3.75
N ALA A 271 16.23 0.50 3.61
CA ALA A 271 16.88 1.19 2.51
C ALA A 271 16.51 0.54 1.16
N GLY A 272 16.14 1.37 0.20
CA GLY A 272 15.70 0.92 -1.13
C GLY A 272 14.22 0.53 -1.19
N SER A 273 13.49 0.49 -0.06
CA SER A 273 12.04 0.34 -0.08
C SER A 273 11.33 1.64 -0.39
N GLN A 274 10.43 1.61 -1.37
CA GLN A 274 9.84 2.82 -1.92
C GLN A 274 8.39 2.61 -2.34
N LEU A 275 7.54 3.62 -2.11
CA LEU A 275 6.25 3.79 -2.77
C LEU A 275 6.23 5.17 -3.42
N GLU A 276 6.37 5.22 -4.74
CA GLU A 276 6.39 6.45 -5.53
C GLU A 276 5.04 6.71 -6.21
N PHE A 277 4.73 7.98 -6.47
CA PHE A 277 3.53 8.37 -7.21
C PHE A 277 3.92 9.04 -8.50
N ASN A 278 3.55 8.43 -9.62
CA ASN A 278 3.73 9.03 -10.93
C ASN A 278 2.37 9.49 -11.40
N SER A 279 2.21 10.80 -11.63
CA SER A 279 1.04 11.31 -12.34
C SER A 279 1.09 10.79 -13.78
N ILE A 280 0.45 9.65 -14.03
CA ILE A 280 0.47 8.99 -15.35
C ILE A 280 -0.47 9.74 -16.30
N GLY A 281 -0.18 10.99 -16.63
CA GLY A 281 -0.82 11.73 -17.74
C GLY A 281 -2.35 11.75 -17.77
N LEU A 282 -3.03 11.30 -16.71
CA LEU A 282 -4.46 11.41 -16.55
C LEU A 282 -4.68 12.90 -16.31
N TYR A 283 -5.38 13.53 -17.24
CA TYR A 283 -5.63 14.97 -17.36
C TYR A 283 -6.37 15.59 -16.17
N ASP A 284 -6.42 14.90 -15.04
CA ASP A 284 -7.16 15.32 -13.88
C ASP A 284 -6.25 16.10 -12.92
N PRO A 285 -6.52 17.39 -12.67
CA PRO A 285 -5.79 18.18 -11.69
C PRO A 285 -6.05 17.76 -10.23
N TYR A 286 -6.77 16.65 -9.98
CA TYR A 286 -7.04 16.17 -8.63
C TYR A 286 -5.78 15.64 -7.94
N SER A 287 -5.76 15.85 -6.62
CA SER A 287 -4.74 15.40 -5.69
C SER A 287 -4.47 13.91 -5.87
N PRO A 288 -3.23 13.49 -6.21
CA PRO A 288 -2.91 12.08 -6.38
C PRO A 288 -2.94 11.31 -5.06
N ILE A 289 -3.08 11.98 -3.91
CA ILE A 289 -3.12 11.35 -2.58
C ILE A 289 -4.32 11.90 -1.78
N GLU A 290 -5.37 11.09 -1.65
CA GLU A 290 -6.53 11.33 -0.79
C GLU A 290 -6.57 10.27 0.33
N PHE A 291 -5.57 10.33 1.22
CA PHE A 291 -5.34 9.30 2.24
C PHE A 291 -5.42 9.90 3.64
N SER A 292 -6.28 9.31 4.49
CA SER A 292 -6.51 9.75 5.87
C SER A 292 -6.01 8.76 6.93
N GLY A 293 -5.24 7.75 6.51
CA GLY A 293 -4.71 6.72 7.38
C GLY A 293 -3.38 7.08 8.05
N GLU A 294 -2.64 6.04 8.43
CA GLU A 294 -1.31 6.16 9.03
C GLU A 294 -0.22 5.75 8.03
N VAL A 295 0.84 6.55 7.92
CA VAL A 295 2.03 6.28 7.10
C VAL A 295 3.25 6.21 8.01
N ASN A 296 3.93 5.07 8.01
CA ASN A 296 5.17 4.83 8.73
C ASN A 296 6.32 4.69 7.73
N VAL A 297 7.34 5.55 7.84
CA VAL A 297 8.51 5.50 6.97
C VAL A 297 9.77 5.37 7.82
N THR A 298 10.44 4.23 7.72
CA THR A 298 11.52 3.86 8.63
C THR A 298 12.76 3.34 7.91
N ASN A 299 13.92 3.44 8.59
CA ASN A 299 15.17 2.79 8.19
C ASN A 299 15.63 3.05 6.74
N GLY A 300 15.44 4.27 6.22
CA GLY A 300 15.81 4.66 4.86
C GLY A 300 14.74 4.40 3.79
N GLY A 301 13.53 3.99 4.18
CA GLY A 301 12.39 3.90 3.29
C GLY A 301 11.98 5.25 2.70
N VAL A 302 11.30 5.24 1.55
CA VAL A 302 10.82 6.43 0.85
C VAL A 302 9.33 6.33 0.54
N PHE A 303 8.56 7.34 0.96
CA PHE A 303 7.17 7.50 0.55
C PHE A 303 7.01 8.80 -0.26
N GLY A 304 6.51 8.67 -1.48
CA GLY A 304 6.25 9.78 -2.38
C GLY A 304 7.42 10.15 -3.31
N ASP A 305 7.26 11.25 -4.04
CA ASP A 305 8.21 11.71 -5.06
C ASP A 305 9.23 12.69 -4.45
N LEU A 306 10.48 12.25 -4.34
CA LEU A 306 11.58 13.08 -3.84
C LEU A 306 12.19 14.01 -4.89
N SER A 307 11.82 13.86 -6.18
CA SER A 307 12.53 14.51 -7.26
C SER A 307 12.17 15.99 -7.43
N ALA A 308 11.08 16.49 -6.83
CA ALA A 308 10.62 17.89 -6.77
C ALA A 308 10.60 18.68 -8.11
N THR A 309 10.91 18.05 -9.25
CA THR A 309 11.31 18.72 -10.50
C THR A 309 10.38 18.42 -11.67
N GLY A 310 9.30 17.65 -11.47
CA GLY A 310 8.35 17.34 -12.54
C GLY A 310 6.91 17.18 -12.06
N TYR A 311 6.04 18.10 -12.49
CA TYR A 311 4.59 18.01 -12.75
C TYR A 311 3.61 17.21 -11.84
N SER A 312 4.03 16.52 -10.78
CA SER A 312 3.11 15.88 -9.84
C SER A 312 2.66 16.92 -8.81
N SER A 313 1.50 17.54 -9.05
CA SER A 313 0.77 18.30 -8.02
C SER A 313 0.23 17.34 -6.96
N GLY A 314 1.14 16.69 -6.23
CA GLY A 314 0.86 15.89 -5.06
C GLY A 314 0.41 16.81 -3.96
N TRP A 315 -0.90 16.84 -3.67
CA TRP A 315 -1.40 17.30 -2.38
C TRP A 315 -1.50 16.07 -1.50
N VAL A 316 -0.90 16.14 -0.33
CA VAL A 316 -1.23 15.21 0.74
C VAL A 316 -2.14 15.96 1.68
N SER A 317 -3.42 15.61 1.69
CA SER A 317 -4.45 16.29 2.47
C SER A 317 -5.35 15.24 3.11
N ASP A 318 -5.73 15.50 4.37
CA ASP A 318 -6.84 14.89 5.12
C ASP A 318 -6.42 14.06 6.33
N HIS A 319 -6.09 14.74 7.44
CA HIS A 319 -5.93 14.18 8.78
C HIS A 319 -4.94 13.00 8.92
N MET A 320 -4.11 12.78 7.90
CA MET A 320 -3.14 11.70 7.86
C MET A 320 -2.15 11.81 9.02
N LYS A 321 -1.77 10.65 9.56
CA LYS A 321 -0.69 10.54 10.54
C LYS A 321 0.58 10.02 9.86
N VAL A 322 1.64 10.82 9.83
CA VAL A 322 2.97 10.41 9.35
C VAL A 322 3.90 10.19 10.54
N ASN A 323 4.57 9.05 10.58
CA ASN A 323 5.65 8.76 11.52
C ASN A 323 6.94 8.48 10.74
N LEU A 324 7.94 9.32 10.93
CA LEU A 324 9.26 9.17 10.33
C LEU A 324 10.26 8.66 11.37
N SER A 325 11.02 7.63 11.03
CA SER A 325 12.16 7.15 11.84
C SER A 325 13.33 6.83 10.93
N ASN A 326 14.09 7.87 10.57
CA ASN A 326 15.13 7.82 9.53
C ASN A 326 14.58 7.47 8.13
N GLY A 327 13.32 7.81 7.85
CA GLY A 327 12.70 7.67 6.53
C GLY A 327 12.66 8.99 5.75
N SER A 328 12.17 8.92 4.51
CA SER A 328 11.93 10.09 3.65
C SER A 328 10.49 10.17 3.17
N PHE A 329 9.90 11.36 3.24
CA PHE A 329 8.53 11.66 2.80
C PHE A 329 8.52 12.83 1.82
N GLY A 330 8.05 12.64 0.59
CA GLY A 330 8.18 13.63 -0.48
C GLY A 330 6.88 13.92 -1.25
N ALA A 331 6.55 15.18 -1.43
CA ALA A 331 5.55 15.64 -2.39
C ALA A 331 5.85 17.09 -2.80
N GLN A 332 5.27 17.58 -3.90
CA GLN A 332 5.46 18.99 -4.26
C GLN A 332 4.82 19.94 -3.22
N PHE A 333 3.60 19.62 -2.77
CA PHE A 333 2.83 20.37 -1.78
C PHE A 333 2.31 19.44 -0.69
N ILE A 334 2.67 19.69 0.56
CA ILE A 334 2.23 18.90 1.71
C ILE A 334 1.29 19.79 2.53
N ASP A 335 -0.01 19.48 2.53
CA ASP A 335 -1.01 20.21 3.29
C ASP A 335 -1.34 19.43 4.56
N ASN A 336 -0.55 19.65 5.61
CA ASN A 336 -0.74 18.96 6.87
C ASN A 336 -1.89 19.57 7.68
N ASN A 337 -3.00 18.84 7.78
CA ASN A 337 -4.08 19.03 8.75
C ASN A 337 -4.21 17.85 9.72
N GLY A 338 -3.22 16.93 9.72
CA GLY A 338 -3.12 15.79 10.62
C GLY A 338 -1.93 15.91 11.56
N THR A 339 -1.13 14.85 11.68
CA THR A 339 0.09 14.85 12.50
C THR A 339 1.26 14.28 11.73
N ILE A 340 2.35 15.04 11.62
CA ILE A 340 3.65 14.54 11.15
C ILE A 340 4.58 14.46 12.35
N SER A 341 5.21 13.32 12.60
CA SER A 341 6.03 13.09 13.78
C SER A 341 7.34 12.35 13.51
N GLY A 342 8.30 12.50 14.43
CA GLY A 342 9.55 11.74 14.45
C GLY A 342 10.75 12.50 13.90
N HIS A 343 11.60 11.82 13.14
CA HIS A 343 12.84 12.33 12.57
C HIS A 343 13.15 11.68 11.21
N GLY A 344 13.75 12.44 10.30
CA GLY A 344 13.95 12.01 8.91
C GLY A 344 13.96 13.18 7.93
N GLN A 345 13.72 12.88 6.65
CA GLN A 345 13.71 13.86 5.58
C GLN A 345 12.29 14.07 5.05
N MET A 346 11.93 15.33 4.82
CA MET A 346 10.79 15.75 4.04
C MET A 346 11.27 16.52 2.82
N VAL A 347 10.58 16.37 1.69
CA VAL A 347 10.83 17.13 0.47
C VAL A 347 9.52 17.73 -0.01
N GLY A 348 9.51 19.04 -0.26
CA GLY A 348 8.30 19.74 -0.70
C GLY A 348 8.02 21.05 0.03
N LYS A 349 7.01 21.77 -0.44
CA LYS A 349 6.43 22.88 0.33
C LYS A 349 5.45 22.35 1.36
N LEU A 350 5.75 22.52 2.64
CA LEU A 350 4.91 22.08 3.75
C LEU A 350 4.06 23.23 4.29
N ASN A 351 2.73 23.10 4.17
CA ASN A 351 1.75 23.98 4.80
C ASN A 351 1.09 23.25 5.98
N ASN A 352 1.49 23.59 7.20
CA ASN A 352 0.85 23.14 8.43
C ASN A 352 -0.37 24.04 8.72
N LYS A 353 -1.58 23.52 8.52
CA LYS A 353 -2.82 24.31 8.53
C LYS A 353 -3.97 23.61 9.24
N GLU A 354 -5.04 24.35 9.54
CA GLU A 354 -6.31 23.83 10.03
C GLU A 354 -6.20 23.02 11.34
N GLY A 355 -5.22 23.35 12.18
CA GLY A 355 -4.95 22.62 13.42
C GLY A 355 -3.98 21.45 13.25
N GLY A 356 -3.32 21.35 12.10
CA GLY A 356 -2.24 20.40 11.86
C GLY A 356 -1.11 20.51 12.90
N ARG A 357 -0.45 19.36 13.12
CA ARG A 357 0.60 19.23 14.14
C ARG A 357 1.87 18.66 13.55
N ILE A 358 3.00 19.28 13.85
CA ILE A 358 4.35 18.77 13.56
C ILE A 358 5.01 18.41 14.89
N GLU A 359 5.53 17.19 15.04
CA GLU A 359 6.15 16.70 16.26
C GLU A 359 7.59 16.21 16.01
N SER A 360 8.59 17.02 16.34
CA SER A 360 9.98 16.59 16.27
C SER A 360 10.36 15.86 17.57
N LYS A 361 10.75 14.59 17.46
CA LYS A 361 11.16 13.75 18.61
C LYS A 361 12.29 12.80 18.24
N GLY A 362 13.33 12.75 19.07
CA GLY A 362 14.39 11.74 18.97
C GLY A 362 15.40 11.97 17.85
N GLY A 363 15.44 13.16 17.25
CA GLY A 363 16.34 13.53 16.17
C GLY A 363 15.86 14.78 15.41
N SER A 364 16.58 15.11 14.34
CA SER A 364 16.23 16.21 13.45
C SER A 364 15.24 15.76 12.37
N LEU A 365 14.20 16.56 12.18
CA LEU A 365 13.31 16.52 11.03
C LEU A 365 13.78 17.60 10.04
N THR A 366 14.24 17.18 8.86
CA THR A 366 14.73 18.10 7.82
C THR A 366 13.67 18.28 6.73
N LEU A 367 13.40 19.51 6.33
CA LEU A 367 12.51 19.85 5.21
C LEU A 367 13.31 20.53 4.10
N ASN A 368 13.44 19.85 2.96
CA ASN A 368 13.95 20.44 1.74
C ASN A 368 12.80 21.15 0.99
N GLY A 369 12.51 22.37 1.39
CA GLY A 369 11.49 23.23 0.81
C GLY A 369 11.02 24.33 1.75
N ASP A 370 9.93 25.02 1.39
CA ASP A 370 9.35 26.08 2.21
C ASP A 370 8.41 25.51 3.27
N PHE A 371 8.35 26.19 4.42
CA PHE A 371 7.43 25.88 5.51
C PHE A 371 6.47 27.03 5.75
N THR A 372 5.18 26.74 5.90
CA THR A 372 4.16 27.70 6.33
C THR A 372 3.34 27.09 7.45
N GLN A 373 3.21 27.79 8.57
CA GLN A 373 2.32 27.42 9.66
C GLN A 373 1.22 28.47 9.82
N ASP A 374 -0.04 28.03 9.98
CA ASP A 374 -1.16 28.93 10.25
C ASP A 374 -1.41 29.16 11.76
N SER A 375 -2.32 30.09 12.06
CA SER A 375 -2.68 30.48 13.44
C SER A 375 -3.28 29.37 14.30
N ALA A 376 -3.80 28.30 13.72
CA ALA A 376 -4.44 27.21 14.45
C ALA A 376 -3.49 26.03 14.71
N SER A 377 -2.38 25.97 13.97
CA SER A 377 -1.50 24.82 13.92
C SER A 377 -0.42 24.85 14.99
N VAL A 378 0.16 23.67 15.28
CA VAL A 378 1.09 23.49 16.39
C VAL A 378 2.40 22.85 15.93
N LEU A 379 3.52 23.49 16.30
CA LEU A 379 4.85 22.87 16.28
C LEU A 379 5.18 22.36 17.68
N SER A 380 5.44 21.06 17.80
CA SER A 380 5.79 20.40 19.06
C SER A 380 7.22 19.86 18.99
N ILE A 381 8.05 20.24 19.94
CA ILE A 381 9.46 19.81 20.00
C ILE A 381 9.71 19.13 21.33
N THR A 382 10.28 17.93 21.28
CA THR A 382 10.76 17.22 22.47
C THR A 382 12.27 17.42 22.58
N ILE A 383 12.72 18.01 23.68
CA ILE A 383 14.14 18.22 23.97
C ILE A 383 14.68 17.06 24.80
N GLY A 384 15.76 16.44 24.33
CA GLY A 384 16.55 15.45 25.05
C GLY A 384 18.05 15.77 24.98
N ASP A 385 18.87 14.86 25.53
CA ASP A 385 20.35 15.00 25.53
C ASP A 385 20.93 15.12 24.10
N TRP A 386 20.24 14.59 23.10
CA TRP A 386 20.65 14.61 21.69
C TRP A 386 20.64 16.02 21.07
N MET A 387 19.97 17.00 21.67
CA MET A 387 19.94 18.40 21.20
C MET A 387 21.04 19.28 21.79
N LEU A 388 21.92 18.74 22.65
CA LEU A 388 22.98 19.53 23.28
C LEU A 388 24.16 19.83 22.35
N SER A 389 24.25 19.18 21.18
CA SER A 389 25.16 19.60 20.11
C SER A 389 24.57 20.80 19.38
N ASP A 390 25.39 21.84 19.19
CA ASP A 390 25.06 23.12 18.57
C ASP A 390 24.65 23.04 17.10
N ASP A 391 24.96 21.94 16.42
CA ASP A 391 24.88 21.86 14.97
C ASP A 391 23.55 21.36 14.39
N THR A 392 22.60 20.88 15.21
CA THR A 392 21.37 20.27 14.68
C THR A 392 20.11 20.86 15.29
N ALA A 393 19.32 21.55 14.47
CA ALA A 393 17.97 21.97 14.84
C ALA A 393 17.02 20.78 14.90
N ALA A 394 16.02 20.83 15.80
CA ALA A 394 14.97 19.82 15.83
C ALA A 394 14.17 19.83 14.51
N LEU A 395 13.76 21.00 14.03
CA LEU A 395 13.23 21.20 12.68
C LEU A 395 14.19 22.05 11.84
N ALA A 396 14.79 21.48 10.81
CA ALA A 396 15.69 22.17 9.89
C ALA A 396 15.01 22.37 8.53
N ILE A 397 14.92 23.61 8.05
CA ILE A 397 14.23 23.95 6.80
C ILE A 397 15.22 24.60 5.83
N ASP A 398 15.32 24.07 4.63
CA ASP A 398 16.22 24.62 3.60
C ASP A 398 15.62 25.86 2.89
N GLY A 399 14.31 26.07 3.01
CA GLY A 399 13.59 27.19 2.39
C GLY A 399 13.22 28.32 3.35
N THR A 400 12.17 29.05 2.98
CA THR A 400 11.58 30.12 3.80
C THR A 400 10.56 29.54 4.77
N ALA A 401 10.61 30.02 6.02
CA ALA A 401 9.65 29.72 7.05
C ALA A 401 8.70 30.88 7.29
N THR A 402 7.40 30.67 7.07
CA THR A 402 6.35 31.62 7.44
C THR A 402 5.64 31.12 8.70
N LEU A 403 5.74 31.86 9.79
CA LEU A 403 5.35 31.41 11.13
C LEU A 403 4.10 32.14 11.65
N ASP A 404 3.20 31.35 12.23
CA ASP A 404 2.04 31.76 13.04
C ASP A 404 1.71 30.60 14.00
N GLY A 405 0.66 30.70 14.81
CA GLY A 405 0.17 29.60 15.64
C GLY A 405 1.03 29.35 16.88
N PHE A 406 1.16 28.09 17.28
CA PHE A 406 1.69 27.72 18.59
C PHE A 406 2.99 26.93 18.51
N VAL A 407 3.88 27.16 19.49
CA VAL A 407 5.00 26.26 19.79
C VAL A 407 4.78 25.61 21.14
N THR A 408 4.93 24.28 21.20
CA THR A 408 4.96 23.52 22.45
C THR A 408 6.30 22.82 22.58
N VAL A 409 6.96 23.02 23.71
CA VAL A 409 8.20 22.31 24.06
C VAL A 409 7.92 21.33 25.18
N GLN A 410 8.51 20.15 25.08
CA GLN A 410 8.48 19.12 26.12
C GLN A 410 9.91 18.66 26.39
N LEU A 411 10.15 18.09 27.57
CA LEU A 411 11.42 17.43 27.90
C LEU A 411 11.22 15.93 27.83
N GLU A 412 12.22 15.17 27.38
CA GLU A 412 12.25 13.73 27.62
C GLU A 412 12.26 13.46 29.13
N ASP A 413 11.57 12.41 29.59
CA ASP A 413 11.29 12.17 31.02
C ASP A 413 12.54 12.20 31.93
N ALA A 414 13.69 11.79 31.42
CA ALA A 414 14.94 11.75 32.16
C ALA A 414 15.79 13.03 32.02
N PHE A 415 15.48 13.88 31.04
CA PHE A 415 16.30 15.03 30.69
C PHE A 415 16.07 16.21 31.64
N LYS A 416 17.17 16.80 32.10
CA LYS A 416 17.15 17.93 33.04
C LYS A 416 18.07 19.04 32.52
N PRO A 417 17.51 20.04 31.82
CA PRO A 417 18.27 21.17 31.33
C PRO A 417 19.04 21.87 32.47
N LYS A 418 20.27 22.27 32.19
CA LYS A 418 21.17 22.99 33.10
C LYS A 418 21.26 24.46 32.70
N LEU A 419 21.63 25.29 33.67
CA LEU A 419 21.88 26.71 33.43
C LEU A 419 22.95 26.88 32.35
N GLY A 420 22.61 27.65 31.30
CA GLY A 420 23.49 27.90 30.16
C GLY A 420 23.31 26.96 28.99
N ASP A 421 22.52 25.89 29.12
CA ASP A 421 22.18 25.03 27.98
C ASP A 421 21.41 25.84 26.93
N ALA A 422 21.68 25.54 25.66
CA ALA A 422 21.05 26.14 24.50
C ALA A 422 20.59 25.03 23.55
N PHE A 423 19.40 25.21 22.97
CA PHE A 423 18.76 24.23 22.10
C PHE A 423 18.31 24.91 20.83
N SER A 424 18.84 24.46 19.69
CA SER A 424 18.37 24.90 18.37
C SER A 424 17.03 24.23 18.08
N LEU A 425 15.93 24.96 18.24
CA LEU A 425 14.59 24.39 18.01
C LEU A 425 14.27 24.28 16.52
N PHE A 426 14.68 25.31 15.78
CA PHE A 426 14.19 25.57 14.45
C PHE A 426 15.25 26.34 13.65
N SER A 427 15.53 25.94 12.42
CA SER A 427 16.36 26.72 11.48
C SER A 427 15.68 26.83 10.11
N ALA A 428 15.88 27.97 9.44
CA ALA A 428 15.39 28.23 8.09
C ALA A 428 16.33 29.17 7.33
N THR A 429 16.31 29.17 5.98
CA THR A 429 17.08 30.14 5.18
C THR A 429 16.61 31.57 5.47
N SER A 430 15.30 31.77 5.68
CA SER A 430 14.75 33.02 6.22
C SER A 430 13.47 32.76 7.02
N ILE A 431 13.24 33.57 8.05
CA ILE A 431 12.06 33.51 8.90
C ILE A 431 11.20 34.77 8.69
N VAL A 432 9.92 34.54 8.42
CA VAL A 432 8.90 35.58 8.26
C VAL A 432 7.79 35.35 9.27
N GLY A 433 7.43 36.38 10.04
CA GLY A 433 6.41 36.29 11.08
C GLY A 433 6.96 35.85 12.43
N GLU A 434 6.05 35.54 13.35
CA GLU A 434 6.36 35.07 14.70
C GLU A 434 5.27 34.10 15.18
N PHE A 435 5.61 33.19 16.08
CA PHE A 435 4.60 32.36 16.73
C PHE A 435 3.75 33.21 17.67
N SER A 436 2.44 32.96 17.69
CA SER A 436 1.49 33.69 18.52
C SER A 436 1.61 33.36 20.01
N ASP A 437 2.07 32.15 20.35
CA ASP A 437 2.22 31.69 21.73
C ASP A 437 3.27 30.58 21.87
N PHE A 438 3.83 30.49 23.08
CA PHE A 438 4.83 29.49 23.46
C PHE A 438 4.41 28.78 24.75
N SER A 439 4.37 27.45 24.70
CA SER A 439 4.18 26.60 25.87
C SER A 439 5.48 25.86 26.20
N PHE A 440 6.12 26.26 27.30
CA PHE A 440 7.37 25.66 27.76
C PHE A 440 7.17 24.81 29.01
N PRO A 441 7.93 23.72 29.18
CA PRO A 441 7.86 22.91 30.39
C PRO A 441 8.50 23.66 31.56
N GLY A 442 7.99 23.43 32.77
CA GLY A 442 8.55 24.04 33.98
C GLY A 442 9.98 23.57 34.26
N LEU A 443 10.87 24.50 34.60
CA LEU A 443 12.24 24.19 35.03
C LEU A 443 12.38 24.23 36.55
N SER A 444 13.23 23.35 37.08
CA SER A 444 13.54 23.33 38.52
C SER A 444 14.62 24.36 38.89
N GLY A 445 14.87 24.55 40.20
CA GLY A 445 16.06 25.28 40.67
C GLY A 445 16.07 26.79 40.41
N GLY A 446 14.91 27.41 40.18
CA GLY A 446 14.83 28.83 39.86
C GLY A 446 15.43 29.15 38.49
N MET A 447 15.36 28.22 37.54
CA MET A 447 15.70 28.45 36.13
C MET A 447 14.46 28.82 35.32
N GLY A 448 14.68 29.48 34.20
CA GLY A 448 13.64 29.89 33.27
C GLY A 448 14.12 29.77 31.83
N TRP A 449 13.19 29.88 30.90
CA TRP A 449 13.47 29.88 29.47
C TRP A 449 13.60 31.30 28.95
N THR A 450 14.54 31.50 28.02
CA THR A 450 14.57 32.66 27.13
C THR A 450 14.82 32.15 25.72
N TRP A 451 14.46 32.93 24.71
CA TRP A 451 14.70 32.56 23.32
C TRP A 451 15.19 33.77 22.54
N GLU A 452 15.94 33.51 21.48
CA GLU A 452 16.36 34.51 20.52
C GLU A 452 16.48 33.90 19.12
N VAL A 453 16.36 34.75 18.10
CA VAL A 453 16.70 34.39 16.72
C VAL A 453 18.12 34.84 16.43
N ILE A 454 18.97 33.91 16.04
CA ILE A 454 20.36 34.17 15.67
C ILE A 454 20.46 34.11 14.15
N ALA A 455 20.87 35.22 13.53
CA ALA A 455 21.17 35.27 12.11
C ALA A 455 22.58 34.70 11.85
N GLY A 456 22.65 33.67 11.02
CA GLY A 456 23.87 33.12 10.42
C GLY A 456 24.16 33.73 9.05
N ALA A 457 25.18 33.19 8.37
CA ALA A 457 25.52 33.64 7.02
C ALA A 457 24.45 33.25 5.98
N ASP A 458 23.89 32.04 6.12
CA ASP A 458 22.95 31.44 5.15
C ASP A 458 21.60 31.03 5.78
N TYR A 459 21.49 31.05 7.11
CA TYR A 459 20.31 30.58 7.84
C TYR A 459 20.03 31.44 9.07
N GLU A 460 18.78 31.48 9.50
CA GLU A 460 18.33 32.00 10.80
C GLU A 460 17.92 30.82 11.70
N THR A 461 18.26 30.89 12.99
CA THR A 461 17.95 29.82 13.95
C THR A 461 17.27 30.38 15.20
N LEU A 462 16.14 29.78 15.59
CA LEU A 462 15.50 30.04 16.87
C LEU A 462 16.13 29.15 17.93
N VAL A 463 16.82 29.80 18.88
CA VAL A 463 17.54 29.13 19.96
C VAL A 463 16.81 29.36 21.28
N LEU A 464 16.49 28.27 21.97
CA LEU A 464 15.94 28.27 23.32
C LEU A 464 17.08 28.10 24.33
N LYS A 465 17.19 29.01 25.30
CA LYS A 465 18.26 29.02 26.31
C LYS A 465 17.71 28.87 27.72
N VAL A 466 18.44 28.11 28.54
CA VAL A 466 18.19 28.00 29.97
C VAL A 466 18.93 29.10 30.70
N VAL A 467 18.18 29.99 31.34
CA VAL A 467 18.72 31.11 32.11
C VAL A 467 18.33 31.00 33.58
N ALA A 468 19.03 31.73 34.45
CA ALA A 468 18.57 31.92 35.81
C ALA A 468 17.25 32.70 35.73
N ASN A 469 16.18 32.15 36.32
CA ASN A 469 14.90 32.84 36.42
C ASN A 469 15.13 34.06 37.30
N HIS A 470 15.36 35.19 36.65
CA HIS A 470 15.23 36.45 37.33
C HIS A 470 13.73 36.59 37.52
N VAL A 471 13.25 36.20 38.71
CA VAL A 471 11.96 36.70 39.19
C VAL A 471 12.00 38.18 38.87
N PRO A 472 11.10 38.72 38.02
CA PRO A 472 11.11 40.14 37.73
C PRO A 472 11.08 40.80 39.08
N VAL A 473 12.21 41.37 39.49
CA VAL A 473 12.28 42.13 40.73
C VAL A 473 11.25 43.20 40.45
N PRO A 474 10.10 43.23 41.17
CA PRO A 474 9.07 44.24 40.91
C PRO A 474 9.85 45.53 40.88
N GLU A 475 9.87 46.20 39.71
CA GLU A 475 10.76 47.34 39.51
C GLU A 475 10.61 48.17 40.77
N PRO A 476 11.67 48.28 41.61
CA PRO A 476 11.50 48.93 42.89
C PRO A 476 10.88 50.26 42.54
N SER A 477 9.89 50.68 43.32
CA SER A 477 9.09 51.88 43.11
C SER A 477 9.92 53.16 42.94
N THR A 478 11.25 53.09 42.81
CA THR A 478 12.18 53.99 42.11
C THR A 478 11.58 54.77 40.93
N LEU A 479 10.86 54.16 39.97
CA LEU A 479 10.20 54.96 38.92
C LEU A 479 9.05 55.83 39.49
N ALA A 480 8.29 55.30 40.44
CA ALA A 480 7.32 56.09 41.21
C ALA A 480 8.00 57.13 42.12
N LEU A 481 9.21 56.88 42.63
CA LEU A 481 10.00 57.79 43.46
C LEU A 481 10.61 58.92 42.62
N PHE A 482 11.05 58.63 41.39
CA PHE A 482 11.46 59.64 40.39
C PHE A 482 10.27 60.46 39.91
N GLY A 483 9.11 59.83 39.68
CA GLY A 483 7.85 60.54 39.39
C GLY A 483 7.40 61.46 40.53
N LEU A 484 7.47 61.00 41.77
CA LEU A 484 7.11 61.79 42.96
C LEU A 484 8.12 62.91 43.24
N SER A 485 9.42 62.66 43.07
CA SER A 485 10.45 63.70 43.26
C SER A 485 10.39 64.78 42.16
N ALA A 486 10.14 64.41 40.91
CA ALA A 486 9.87 65.36 39.83
C ALA A 486 8.60 66.20 40.10
N SER A 487 7.54 65.56 40.59
CA SER A 487 6.28 66.23 40.97
C SER A 487 6.47 67.22 42.14
N LEU A 488 7.28 66.85 43.15
CA LEU A 488 7.63 67.74 44.27
C LEU A 488 8.48 68.93 43.82
N ILE A 489 9.40 68.76 42.86
CA ILE A 489 10.19 69.86 42.29
C ILE A 489 9.29 70.82 41.49
N LEU A 490 8.33 70.29 40.72
CA LEU A 490 7.35 71.10 39.98
C LEU A 490 6.39 71.86 40.91
N LEU A 491 5.94 71.24 42.01
CA LEU A 491 5.11 71.89 43.02
C LEU A 491 5.86 73.00 43.78
N ARG A 492 7.19 72.86 43.98
CA ARG A 492 8.00 73.88 44.65
C ARG A 492 8.21 75.13 43.78
N ARG A 493 8.20 75.01 42.46
CA ARG A 493 8.30 76.16 41.52
C ARG A 493 7.04 77.03 41.45
N ARG A 494 5.88 76.52 41.87
CA ARG A 494 4.60 77.27 41.81
C ARG A 494 4.35 78.25 42.97
N LYS A 495 5.24 78.34 43.98
CA LYS A 495 5.05 79.22 45.16
C LYS A 495 5.88 80.52 45.15
N SER A 496 6.48 80.91 44.02
CA SER A 496 7.28 82.16 43.94
C SER A 496 6.87 83.10 42.79
N ALA A 497 5.57 83.25 42.56
CA ALA A 497 5.01 84.34 41.75
C ALA A 497 4.02 85.16 42.59
#